data_AF-A0A4Y7TG50-F1
#
_entry.id   AF-A0A4Y7TG50-F1
#
_cell.length_a   1.000
_cell.length_b   1.000
_cell.length_c   1.000
_cell.angle_alpha   90.00
_cell.angle_beta   90.00
_cell.angle_gamma   90.00
#
_symmetry.space_group_name_H-M   'P 1'
#
loop_
_entity.id
_entity.type
_entity.pdbx_description
1 polymer ?
#
loop_
_entity_poly.entity_id
_entity_poly.type
_entity_poly.pdbx_seq_one_letter_code
_entity_poly.pdbx_strand_id
1 'polypeptide(L)'
;MYSGYESSPTATPSRSSSTSTHSHHSSSGWNGYRGSPTQGDVPTAVHTLLASTKKLQAILEEWSVGRADETEVSDVYVQIGTEFNTIITAFAYHQIDLSDIHSVPHEMRDVLERCLAEEPAPETLAQFMPELKAILIKLLRGLHTRQETWQARTSIPSNRSSPRNSR
;
A
#
# COMPACT_ATOMS: atom_id res chain seq x y z
N MET A 1 -73.90 -39.87 -9.94
CA MET A 1 -72.99 -40.86 -10.55
C MET A 1 -71.57 -40.45 -10.21
N TYR A 2 -70.84 -41.37 -9.57
CA TYR A 2 -69.43 -41.39 -9.14
C TYR A 2 -68.89 -40.41 -8.09
N SER A 3 -68.20 -41.03 -7.12
CA SER A 3 -67.71 -40.56 -5.82
C SER A 3 -66.69 -39.43 -5.86
N GLY A 4 -66.85 -38.48 -4.93
CA GLY A 4 -65.78 -37.58 -4.49
C GLY A 4 -65.03 -38.18 -3.30
N TYR A 5 -63.77 -38.54 -3.54
CA TYR A 5 -62.70 -38.74 -2.55
C TYR A 5 -61.76 -37.53 -2.68
N GLU A 6 -60.95 -37.07 -1.72
CA GLU A 6 -60.75 -37.31 -0.30
C GLU A 6 -59.60 -36.33 0.09
N SER A 7 -59.66 -35.81 1.32
CA SER A 7 -58.57 -35.34 2.20
C SER A 7 -57.44 -34.39 1.73
N SER A 8 -57.40 -33.23 2.38
CA SER A 8 -56.15 -32.56 2.86
C SER A 8 -55.85 -33.06 4.30
N PRO A 9 -54.74 -32.76 5.01
CA PRO A 9 -53.64 -31.79 4.76
C PRO A 9 -52.20 -32.28 5.15
N THR A 10 -51.16 -31.46 4.94
CA THR A 10 -50.11 -31.05 5.93
C THR A 10 -48.82 -30.54 5.23
N ALA A 11 -48.24 -29.50 5.83
CA ALA A 11 -47.15 -28.65 5.36
C ALA A 11 -45.74 -29.25 5.38
N THR A 12 -44.86 -28.76 4.48
CA THR A 12 -43.47 -28.35 4.77
C THR A 12 -42.98 -27.35 3.70
N PRO A 13 -42.27 -26.26 4.05
CA PRO A 13 -41.66 -25.35 3.08
C PRO A 13 -40.18 -25.66 2.86
N SER A 14 -39.80 -26.08 1.66
CA SER A 14 -38.41 -26.17 1.24
C SER A 14 -38.01 -24.90 0.49
N ARG A 15 -37.20 -24.09 1.19
CA ARG A 15 -36.55 -22.89 0.69
C ARG A 15 -35.38 -23.32 -0.20
N SER A 16 -35.42 -22.97 -1.48
CA SER A 16 -34.25 -23.04 -2.37
C SER A 16 -33.99 -21.64 -2.90
N SER A 17 -33.02 -20.98 -2.29
CA SER A 17 -32.48 -19.68 -2.67
C SER A 17 -31.80 -19.78 -4.04
N SER A 18 -32.30 -18.99 -4.99
CA SER A 18 -31.66 -18.71 -6.26
C SER A 18 -30.40 -17.86 -6.02
N THR A 19 -29.21 -18.45 -6.16
CA THR A 19 -27.96 -17.69 -6.20
C THR A 19 -27.74 -17.16 -7.60
N SER A 20 -27.89 -15.85 -7.75
CA SER A 20 -27.53 -15.06 -8.92
C SER A 20 -26.02 -15.06 -9.11
N THR A 21 -25.52 -15.77 -10.13
CA THR A 21 -24.16 -15.60 -10.63
C THR A 21 -24.13 -14.41 -11.59
N HIS A 22 -23.44 -13.36 -11.18
CA HIS A 22 -23.27 -12.15 -11.98
C HIS A 22 -22.35 -12.41 -13.18
N SER A 23 -22.70 -11.74 -14.27
CA SER A 23 -22.05 -11.66 -15.57
C SER A 23 -20.54 -11.38 -15.53
N HIS A 24 -19.80 -12.15 -16.32
CA HIS A 24 -18.43 -11.87 -16.74
C HIS A 24 -18.47 -10.82 -17.86
N HIS A 25 -18.01 -9.60 -17.58
CA HIS A 25 -17.64 -8.66 -18.62
C HIS A 25 -16.19 -8.97 -19.04
N SER A 26 -16.05 -9.60 -20.20
CA SER A 26 -14.77 -9.71 -20.88
C SER A 26 -14.49 -8.38 -21.59
N SER A 27 -13.61 -7.57 -21.03
CA SER A 27 -12.96 -6.48 -21.75
C SER A 27 -11.45 -6.62 -21.57
N SER A 28 -10.85 -7.11 -22.65
CA SER A 28 -9.43 -7.20 -22.93
C SER A 28 -8.68 -5.88 -22.71
N GLY A 29 -7.50 -5.97 -22.08
CA GLY A 29 -6.45 -4.98 -22.25
C GLY A 29 -5.54 -4.84 -21.02
N TRP A 30 -4.24 -5.11 -21.24
CA TRP A 30 -3.08 -4.65 -20.44
C TRP A 30 -2.61 -5.56 -19.28
N ASN A 31 -1.73 -6.48 -19.69
CA ASN A 31 -0.55 -6.98 -18.99
C ASN A 31 -0.10 -6.17 -17.75
N GLY A 32 -0.01 -6.83 -16.58
CA GLY A 32 0.75 -6.31 -15.44
C GLY A 32 0.35 -6.89 -14.08
N TYR A 33 0.95 -8.02 -13.69
CA TYR A 33 1.24 -8.41 -12.29
C TYR A 33 0.28 -7.96 -11.17
N ARG A 34 -1.01 -8.31 -11.23
CA ARG A 34 -1.87 -8.27 -10.03
C ARG A 34 -1.78 -9.62 -9.30
N GLY A 35 -0.58 -9.93 -8.81
CA GLY A 35 -0.45 -10.89 -7.72
C GLY A 35 -1.19 -10.33 -6.51
N SER A 36 -1.92 -11.18 -5.79
CA SER A 36 -2.33 -10.91 -4.41
C SER A 36 -1.16 -10.23 -3.68
N PRO A 37 -1.37 -9.18 -2.85
CA PRO A 37 -0.27 -8.61 -2.07
C PRO A 37 0.38 -9.77 -1.33
N THR A 38 1.61 -10.09 -1.73
CA THR A 38 2.45 -11.07 -1.08
C THR A 38 2.68 -10.49 0.30
N GLN A 39 1.85 -10.88 1.27
CA GLN A 39 1.94 -10.39 2.64
C GLN A 39 3.39 -10.58 3.10
N GLY A 40 4.09 -9.49 3.40
CA GLY A 40 5.50 -9.51 3.79
C GLY A 40 6.54 -9.27 2.67
N ASP A 41 6.16 -8.90 1.45
CA ASP A 41 7.11 -8.47 0.40
C ASP A 41 7.64 -7.05 0.65
N VAL A 42 8.60 -6.99 1.57
CA VAL A 42 9.29 -5.76 1.96
C VAL A 42 9.98 -5.08 0.77
N PRO A 43 10.72 -5.79 -0.11
CA PRO A 43 11.40 -5.16 -1.24
C PRO A 43 10.46 -4.41 -2.20
N THR A 44 9.33 -5.01 -2.55
CA THR A 44 8.35 -4.40 -3.45
C THR A 44 7.66 -3.21 -2.79
N ALA A 45 7.30 -3.33 -1.51
CA ALA A 45 6.69 -2.26 -0.73
C ALA A 45 7.64 -1.03 -0.61
N VAL A 46 8.93 -1.27 -0.36
CA VAL A 46 9.94 -0.20 -0.35
C VAL A 46 10.11 0.43 -1.72
N HIS A 47 10.24 -0.36 -2.78
CA HIS A 47 10.41 0.17 -4.15
C HIS A 47 9.25 1.06 -4.58
N THR A 48 8.01 0.64 -4.31
CA THR A 48 6.79 1.41 -4.65
C THR A 48 6.73 2.74 -3.91
N LEU A 49 6.98 2.76 -2.60
CA LEU A 49 7.02 4.01 -1.83
C LEU A 49 8.11 4.98 -2.32
N LEU A 50 9.29 4.46 -2.66
CA LEU A 50 10.38 5.28 -3.23
C LEU A 50 9.99 5.90 -4.58
N ALA A 51 9.29 5.15 -5.43
CA ALA A 51 8.82 5.63 -6.72
C ALA A 51 7.79 6.76 -6.56
N SER A 52 6.81 6.59 -5.67
CA SER A 52 5.80 7.61 -5.42
C SER A 52 6.35 8.84 -4.72
N THR A 53 7.34 8.67 -3.85
CA THR A 53 8.11 9.78 -3.27
C THR A 53 8.78 10.63 -4.36
N LYS A 54 9.40 10.00 -5.36
CA LYS A 54 9.99 10.72 -6.50
C LYS A 54 8.92 11.39 -7.35
N LYS A 55 7.78 10.72 -7.55
CA LYS A 55 6.62 11.30 -8.26
C LYS A 55 6.09 12.54 -7.55
N LEU A 56 6.05 12.55 -6.21
CA LEU A 56 5.64 13.71 -5.43
C LEU A 56 6.56 14.91 -5.69
N GLN A 57 7.88 14.69 -5.74
CA GLN A 57 8.82 15.76 -6.06
C GLN A 57 8.58 16.31 -7.48
N ALA A 58 8.40 15.42 -8.46
CA ALA A 58 8.15 15.83 -9.85
C ALA A 58 6.84 16.61 -10.01
N ILE A 59 5.74 16.17 -9.37
CA ILE A 59 4.46 16.88 -9.48
C ILE A 59 4.48 18.23 -8.74
N LEU A 60 5.23 18.35 -7.64
CA LEU A 60 5.45 19.63 -6.96
C LEU A 60 6.24 20.62 -7.83
N GLU A 61 7.25 20.13 -8.57
CA GLU A 61 7.99 20.95 -9.53
C GLU A 61 7.06 21.47 -10.65
N GLU A 62 6.21 20.61 -11.21
CA GLU A 62 5.21 21.01 -12.22
C GLU A 62 4.15 21.96 -11.64
N TRP A 63 3.70 21.73 -10.39
CA TRP A 63 2.78 22.63 -9.68
C TRP A 63 3.38 24.03 -9.53
N SER A 64 4.67 24.12 -9.18
CA SER A 64 5.35 25.41 -8.99
C SER A 64 5.45 26.27 -10.25
N VAL A 65 5.28 25.68 -11.43
CA VAL A 65 5.25 26.38 -12.72
C VAL A 65 3.84 26.43 -13.35
N GLY A 66 2.81 26.07 -12.59
CA GLY A 66 1.41 26.08 -13.02
C GLY A 66 1.06 25.02 -14.05
N ARG A 67 1.81 23.91 -14.11
CA ARG A 67 1.57 22.77 -15.01
C ARG A 67 0.88 21.59 -14.34
N ALA A 68 0.76 21.62 -13.02
CA ALA A 68 -0.02 20.67 -12.24
C ALA A 68 -0.90 21.40 -11.23
N ASP A 69 -2.04 20.79 -10.92
CA ASP A 69 -2.98 21.33 -9.94
C ASP A 69 -2.73 20.77 -8.53
N GLU A 70 -3.22 21.48 -7.50
CA GLU A 70 -3.21 21.01 -6.10
C GLU A 70 -3.80 19.61 -5.95
N THR A 71 -4.84 19.30 -6.74
CA THR A 71 -5.51 18.00 -6.74
C THR A 71 -4.54 16.88 -7.15
N GLU A 72 -3.70 17.10 -8.15
CA GLU A 72 -2.75 16.09 -8.62
C GLU A 72 -1.65 15.83 -7.59
N VAL A 73 -1.19 16.87 -6.89
CA VAL A 73 -0.25 16.74 -5.76
C VAL A 73 -0.90 15.93 -4.63
N SER A 74 -2.17 16.25 -4.32
CA SER A 74 -2.95 15.58 -3.27
C SER A 74 -3.20 14.10 -3.58
N ASP A 75 -3.49 13.75 -4.84
CA ASP A 75 -3.65 12.36 -5.28
C ASP A 75 -2.38 11.54 -5.06
N VAL A 76 -1.21 12.10 -5.41
CA VAL A 76 0.08 11.44 -5.17
C VAL A 76 0.34 11.27 -3.67
N TYR A 77 0.00 12.25 -2.85
CA TYR A 77 0.09 12.13 -1.39
C TYR A 77 -0.79 11.01 -0.83
N VAL A 78 -2.04 10.86 -1.31
CA VAL A 78 -2.93 9.75 -0.90
C VAL A 78 -2.33 8.39 -1.30
N GLN A 79 -1.72 8.31 -2.49
CA GLN A 79 -1.01 7.11 -2.94
C GLN A 79 0.14 6.75 -1.99
N ILE A 80 0.97 7.73 -1.59
CA ILE A 80 2.07 7.54 -0.64
C ILE A 80 1.54 7.01 0.70
N GLY A 81 0.43 7.54 1.21
CA GLY A 81 -0.19 7.04 2.44
C GLY A 81 -0.62 5.57 2.35
N THR A 82 -1.12 5.15 1.19
CA THR A 82 -1.52 3.76 0.92
C THR A 82 -0.30 2.82 0.88
N GLU A 83 0.77 3.26 0.23
CA GLU A 83 2.03 2.51 0.16
C GLU A 83 2.71 2.43 1.53
N PHE A 84 2.61 3.49 2.33
CA PHE A 84 3.11 3.51 3.70
C PHE A 84 2.42 2.46 4.57
N ASN A 85 1.09 2.34 4.48
CA ASN A 85 0.34 1.29 5.18
C ASN A 85 0.73 -0.12 4.70
N THR A 86 1.03 -0.26 3.40
CA THR A 86 1.54 -1.52 2.82
C THR A 86 2.90 -1.90 3.42
N ILE A 87 3.80 -0.93 3.58
CA ILE A 87 5.09 -1.10 4.26
C ILE A 87 4.90 -1.49 5.72
N ILE A 88 4.04 -0.79 6.46
CA ILE A 88 3.75 -1.12 7.86
C ILE A 88 3.32 -2.57 7.98
N THR A 89 2.39 -2.99 7.12
CA THR A 89 1.89 -4.37 7.09
C THR A 89 2.99 -5.37 6.73
N ALA A 90 3.84 -5.05 5.75
CA ALA A 90 4.92 -5.92 5.30
C ALA A 90 5.99 -6.14 6.38
N PHE A 91 6.41 -5.10 7.09
CA PHE A 91 7.39 -5.22 8.18
C PHE A 91 6.79 -5.80 9.46
N ALA A 92 5.52 -5.49 9.77
CA ALA A 92 4.81 -6.09 10.90
C ALA A 92 4.73 -7.62 10.78
N TYR A 93 4.55 -8.14 9.55
CA TYR A 93 4.61 -9.58 9.26
C TYR A 93 5.94 -10.21 9.72
N HIS A 94 7.06 -9.48 9.63
CA HIS A 94 8.39 -9.91 10.06
C HIS A 94 8.72 -9.53 11.52
N GLN A 95 7.72 -9.07 12.29
CA GLN A 95 7.88 -8.57 13.67
C GLN A 95 8.94 -7.46 13.78
N ILE A 96 8.97 -6.58 12.79
CA ILE A 96 9.85 -5.40 12.76
C ILE A 96 8.98 -4.18 13.03
N ASP A 97 9.31 -3.47 14.11
CA ASP A 97 8.62 -2.24 14.50
C ASP A 97 9.02 -1.06 13.61
N LEU A 98 8.03 -0.25 13.21
CA LEU A 98 8.17 0.95 12.39
C LEU A 98 7.64 2.19 13.12
N SER A 99 7.51 2.15 14.45
CA SER A 99 6.92 3.23 15.23
C SER A 99 7.65 4.56 15.06
N ASP A 100 8.95 4.52 14.73
CA ASP A 100 9.79 5.70 14.49
C ASP A 100 9.45 6.47 13.20
N ILE A 101 8.80 5.82 12.23
CA ILE A 101 8.38 6.46 10.98
C ILE A 101 6.87 6.73 10.90
N HIS A 102 6.06 6.29 11.87
CA HIS A 102 4.61 6.50 11.86
C HIS A 102 4.19 7.98 11.84
N SER A 103 5.05 8.89 12.31
CA SER A 103 4.78 10.34 12.24
C SER A 103 4.97 10.93 10.84
N VAL A 104 5.71 10.25 9.95
CA VAL A 104 6.11 10.80 8.65
C VAL A 104 4.92 11.19 7.76
N PRO A 105 3.86 10.38 7.60
CA PRO A 105 2.71 10.79 6.79
C PRO A 105 2.05 12.08 7.29
N HIS A 106 1.97 12.24 8.61
CA HIS A 106 1.43 13.46 9.22
C HIS A 106 2.34 14.65 8.97
N GLU A 107 3.66 14.51 9.19
CA GLU A 107 4.64 15.55 8.91
C GLU A 107 4.62 15.97 7.42
N MET A 108 4.49 15.01 6.49
CA MET A 108 4.36 15.30 5.05
C MET A 108 3.08 16.09 4.76
N ARG A 109 1.96 15.72 5.39
CA ARG A 109 0.70 16.45 5.24
C ARG A 109 0.84 17.90 5.66
N ASP A 110 1.39 18.14 6.84
CA ASP A 110 1.53 19.50 7.40
C ASP A 110 2.38 20.41 6.50
N VAL A 111 3.42 19.86 5.87
CA VAL A 111 4.26 20.59 4.91
C VAL A 111 3.51 20.85 3.60
N LEU A 112 2.86 19.82 3.05
CA LEU A 112 2.12 19.94 1.79
C LEU A 112 0.94 20.91 1.92
N GLU A 113 0.20 20.85 3.03
CA GLU A 113 -0.92 21.74 3.30
C GLU A 113 -0.48 23.20 3.34
N ARG A 114 0.64 23.51 4.01
CA ARG A 114 1.22 24.85 4.00
C ARG A 114 1.76 25.26 2.64
N CYS A 115 2.37 24.35 1.89
CA CYS A 115 2.94 24.64 0.58
C CYS A 115 1.83 24.94 -0.45
N LEU A 116 0.76 24.15 -0.44
CA LEU A 116 -0.33 24.25 -1.40
C LEU A 116 -1.28 25.42 -1.10
N ALA A 117 -1.30 25.90 0.16
CA ALA A 117 -2.03 27.11 0.54
C ALA A 117 -1.42 28.42 -0.04
N GLU A 118 -0.17 28.38 -0.50
CA GLU A 118 0.53 29.53 -1.09
C GLU A 118 0.35 29.59 -2.62
N GLU A 119 0.70 30.72 -3.23
CA GLU A 119 0.66 30.85 -4.70
C GLU A 119 1.72 29.93 -5.35
N PRO A 120 1.35 29.18 -6.41
CA PRO A 120 2.29 28.31 -7.13
C PRO A 120 3.42 29.12 -7.75
N ALA A 121 4.61 29.01 -7.14
CA ALA A 121 5.83 29.61 -7.62
C ALA A 121 7.06 28.76 -7.27
N PRO A 122 8.14 28.77 -8.08
CA PRO A 122 9.37 28.04 -7.78
C PRO A 122 10.01 28.49 -6.47
N GLU A 123 9.87 29.77 -6.13
CA GLU A 123 10.37 30.37 -4.88
C GLU A 123 9.62 29.85 -3.66
N THR A 124 8.30 29.73 -3.76
CA THR A 124 7.46 29.09 -2.73
C THR A 124 7.94 27.65 -2.51
N LEU A 125 8.04 26.86 -3.58
CA LEU A 125 8.48 25.47 -3.49
C LEU A 125 9.87 25.34 -2.85
N ALA A 126 10.82 26.21 -3.23
CA ALA A 126 12.17 26.19 -2.69
C ALA A 126 12.23 26.39 -1.16
N GLN A 127 11.27 27.11 -0.57
CA GLN A 127 11.18 27.31 0.88
C GLN A 127 10.73 26.05 1.62
N PHE A 128 9.84 25.24 1.03
CA PHE A 128 9.33 24.00 1.63
C PHE A 128 10.18 22.76 1.33
N MET A 129 10.97 22.79 0.24
CA MET A 129 11.92 21.75 -0.15
C MET A 129 12.86 21.25 0.97
N PRO A 130 13.51 22.08 1.80
CA PRO A 130 14.35 21.59 2.89
C PRO A 130 13.58 20.73 3.91
N GLU A 131 12.35 21.13 4.26
CA GLU A 131 11.50 20.41 5.21
C GLU A 131 11.01 19.08 4.61
N LEU A 132 10.53 19.13 3.36
CA LEU A 132 10.13 17.93 2.62
C LEU A 132 11.30 16.94 2.47
N LYS A 133 12.51 17.42 2.14
CA LYS A 133 13.72 16.59 2.08
C LYS A 133 14.06 15.96 3.43
N ALA A 134 13.92 16.68 4.54
CA ALA A 134 14.19 16.14 5.87
C ALA A 134 13.25 14.97 6.20
N ILE A 135 11.96 15.11 5.91
CA ILE A 135 10.96 14.06 6.13
C ILE A 135 11.26 12.83 5.25
N LEU A 136 11.62 13.04 3.99
CA LEU A 136 12.02 11.94 3.10
C LEU A 136 13.31 11.25 3.58
N ILE A 137 14.31 11.99 4.04
CA ILE A 137 15.53 11.41 4.60
C ILE A 137 15.23 10.56 5.84
N LYS A 138 14.35 11.04 6.73
CA LYS A 138 13.90 10.29 7.92
C LYS A 138 13.26 8.96 7.50
N LEU A 139 12.39 9.00 6.49
CA LEU A 139 11.76 7.83 5.90
C LEU A 139 12.79 6.85 5.32
N LEU A 140 13.72 7.33 4.49
CA LEU A 140 14.76 6.51 3.87
C LEU A 140 15.67 5.84 4.91
N ARG A 141 16.08 6.59 5.94
CA ARG A 141 16.92 6.06 7.02
C ARG A 141 16.18 5.00 7.82
N GLY A 142 14.94 5.27 8.22
CA GLY A 142 14.11 4.30 8.93
C GLY A 142 13.95 3.01 8.13
N LEU A 143 13.61 3.12 6.84
CA LEU A 143 13.48 1.96 5.97
C LEU A 143 14.79 1.20 5.78
N HIS A 144 15.91 1.89 5.57
CA HIS A 144 17.22 1.26 5.38
C HIS A 144 17.63 0.44 6.62
N THR A 145 17.56 1.03 7.82
CA THR A 145 17.90 0.34 9.07
C THR A 145 17.01 -0.89 9.31
N ARG A 146 15.72 -0.82 8.94
CA ARG A 146 14.81 -1.97 9.04
C ARG A 146 15.05 -3.01 7.95
N GLN A 147 15.42 -2.59 6.75
CA GLN A 147 15.79 -3.51 5.68
C GLN A 147 17.05 -4.29 6.02
N GLU A 148 18.05 -3.66 6.65
CA GLU A 148 19.22 -4.36 7.21
C GLU A 148 18.81 -5.36 8.30
N THR A 149 17.92 -4.96 9.21
CA THR A 149 17.40 -5.85 10.26
C THR A 149 16.63 -7.04 9.67
N TRP A 150 15.81 -6.80 8.64
CA TRP A 150 15.06 -7.83 7.91
C TRP A 150 16.01 -8.78 7.18
N GLN A 151 17.03 -8.26 6.48
CA GLN A 151 18.05 -9.07 5.83
C GLN A 151 18.83 -9.91 6.84
N ALA A 152 19.23 -9.35 7.99
CA ALA A 152 19.92 -10.12 9.03
C ALA A 152 19.07 -11.26 9.60
N ARG A 153 17.75 -11.06 9.74
CA ARG A 153 16.80 -12.08 10.22
C ARG A 153 16.49 -13.15 9.19
N THR A 154 16.39 -12.78 7.92
CA THR A 154 16.14 -13.73 6.82
C THR A 154 17.41 -14.44 6.33
N SER A 155 18.59 -13.84 6.56
CA SER A 155 19.91 -14.37 6.23
C SER A 155 20.54 -15.20 7.36
N ILE A 156 19.77 -15.70 8.33
CA ILE A 156 20.27 -16.73 9.24
C ILE A 156 20.49 -18.01 8.40
N PRO A 157 21.75 -18.43 8.19
CA PRO A 157 22.10 -19.42 7.18
C PRO A 157 21.75 -20.84 7.65
N SER A 158 21.44 -21.71 6.70
CA SER A 158 21.40 -23.19 6.80
C SER A 158 22.73 -23.83 7.24
N ASN A 159 23.60 -23.12 7.95
CA ASN A 159 24.88 -23.65 8.43
C ASN A 159 24.77 -24.16 9.87
N ARG A 160 23.88 -25.13 10.12
CA ARG A 160 23.92 -25.88 11.38
C ARG A 160 23.38 -27.30 11.26
N SER A 161 24.19 -28.19 10.66
CA SER A 161 24.42 -29.60 11.05
C SER A 161 25.10 -30.32 9.88
N SER A 162 26.31 -30.92 9.98
CA SER A 162 26.89 -31.64 11.11
C SER A 162 28.42 -31.69 11.07
N PRO A 163 29.10 -31.59 12.22
CA PRO A 163 30.40 -32.23 12.43
C PRO A 163 30.16 -33.65 13.00
N ARG A 164 30.41 -34.69 12.19
CA ARG A 164 30.57 -36.12 12.60
C ARG A 164 30.71 -36.93 11.31
N ASN A 165 31.65 -37.85 11.11
CA ASN A 165 32.28 -38.74 12.06
C ASN A 165 33.57 -39.30 11.44
N SER A 166 34.58 -39.52 12.29
CA SER A 166 35.83 -40.22 12.02
C SER A 166 35.61 -41.69 11.67
N ARG A 167 36.26 -42.20 10.61
CA ARG A 167 37.06 -43.43 10.59
C ARG A 167 37.62 -43.72 9.20
#